data_AF-A0A6P6SN01-F1
#
_entry.id   AF-A0A6P6SN01-F1
#
_cell.length_a   1.000
_cell.length_b   1.000
_cell.length_c   1.000
_cell.angle_alpha   90.00
_cell.angle_beta   90.00
_cell.angle_gamma   90.00
#
_symmetry.space_group_name_H-M   'P 1'
#
loop_
_entity.id
_entity.type
_entity.pdbx_description
1 polymer ?
#
loop_
_entity_poly.entity_id
_entity_poly.type
_entity_poly.pdbx_seq_one_letter_code
_entity_poly.pdbx_strand_id
1 'polypeptide(L)'
;MPGLVASRILVGMGEGVSPSAATDLIARSIPLEERSRAVSFVFGGLSFGSVMGLLLAPPLIQSYGWESVFIIFGFLGIAWFLAFQFVKDGEPSAGGASTSGHLFFSEKNSWIGSLEELEGSLKDVPWKAFFKSKAVWAMIYAHFCGSWGHYTCLSWLPTYFSEELSLNLTEAAWVSVLPPLASIFVTSIAAQLADYLITKGVDTTRVRKTCQTISFLSPASCMILSSLDLGLPPWEVVTILTGGLALSSFALSGLYCTHQDISPEYASILLGITNTVGAVPGIVGVALTGYLLDSTHSWSMSLFAPSIFFYLTGTVVWLTFASSKPQTFSKRD
;
A
#
# COMPACT_ATOMS: atom_id res chain seq x y z
N MET A 1 25.44 16.63 2.61
CA MET A 1 24.86 15.50 3.37
C MET A 1 23.72 15.92 4.30
N PRO A 2 23.84 16.91 5.22
CA PRO A 2 22.76 17.26 6.14
C PRO A 2 21.46 17.72 5.44
N GLY A 3 21.57 18.53 4.38
CA GLY A 3 20.41 19.00 3.62
C GLY A 3 19.64 17.90 2.89
N LEU A 4 20.34 16.88 2.38
CA LEU A 4 19.71 15.71 1.74
C LEU A 4 18.96 14.83 2.76
N VAL A 5 19.55 14.66 3.95
CA VAL A 5 18.91 13.92 5.05
C VAL A 5 17.66 14.68 5.51
N ALA A 6 17.78 15.99 5.73
CA ALA A 6 16.66 16.83 6.14
C ALA A 6 15.53 16.83 5.10
N SER A 7 15.83 16.94 3.80
CA SER A 7 14.80 16.92 2.76
C SER A 7 14.08 15.57 2.69
N ARG A 8 14.79 14.45 2.86
CA ARG A 8 14.19 13.12 2.90
C ARG A 8 13.28 12.93 4.12
N ILE A 9 13.66 13.46 5.27
CA ILE A 9 12.81 13.47 6.47
C ILE A 9 11.51 14.24 6.19
N LEU A 10 11.62 15.44 5.60
CA LEU A 10 10.44 16.25 5.28
C LEU A 10 9.50 15.57 4.27
N VAL A 11 10.05 14.95 3.22
CA VAL A 11 9.28 14.16 2.25
C VAL A 11 8.56 13.00 2.96
N GLY A 12 9.27 12.24 3.80
CA GLY A 12 8.67 11.13 4.54
C GLY A 12 7.55 11.56 5.49
N MET A 13 7.70 12.71 6.16
CA MET A 13 6.65 13.28 7.00
C MET A 13 5.39 13.67 6.19
N GLY A 14 5.58 14.27 5.02
CA GLY A 14 4.46 14.67 4.15
C GLY A 14 3.76 13.49 3.48
N GLU A 15 4.52 12.50 3.00
CA GLU A 15 3.96 11.33 2.33
C GLU A 15 3.26 10.37 3.31
N GLY A 16 3.75 10.28 4.56
CA GLY A 16 3.24 9.33 5.56
C GLY A 16 1.78 9.51 5.95
N VAL A 17 1.24 10.73 5.87
CA VAL A 17 -0.17 11.03 6.21
C VAL A 17 -1.13 10.79 5.05
N SER A 18 -0.62 10.75 3.81
CA SER A 18 -1.44 10.70 2.59
C SER A 18 -2.33 9.44 2.50
N PRO A 19 -1.82 8.21 2.77
CA PRO A 19 -2.64 7.00 2.76
C PRO A 19 -3.85 7.08 3.71
N SER A 20 -3.63 7.53 4.95
CA SER A 20 -4.69 7.60 5.96
C SER A 20 -5.76 8.62 5.61
N ALA A 21 -5.35 9.79 5.08
CA ALA A 21 -6.28 10.82 4.63
C ALA A 21 -7.13 10.35 3.44
N ALA A 22 -6.51 9.68 2.46
CA ALA A 22 -7.21 9.10 1.33
C ALA A 22 -8.25 8.05 1.78
N THR A 23 -7.88 7.20 2.74
CA THR A 23 -8.80 6.18 3.29
C THR A 23 -9.95 6.81 4.08
N ASP A 24 -9.75 7.91 4.80
CA ASP A 24 -10.85 8.64 5.45
C ASP A 24 -11.88 9.16 4.42
N LEU A 25 -11.39 9.81 3.36
CA LEU A 25 -12.24 10.33 2.28
C LEU A 25 -13.06 9.22 1.62
N ILE A 26 -12.43 8.09 1.29
CA ILE A 26 -13.14 6.96 0.69
C ILE A 26 -14.15 6.35 1.68
N ALA A 27 -13.83 6.27 2.97
CA ALA A 27 -14.70 5.65 3.97
C ALA A 27 -16.02 6.42 4.13
N ARG A 28 -15.97 7.74 4.01
CA ARG A 28 -17.12 8.64 4.17
C ARG A 28 -17.93 8.79 2.88
N SER A 29 -17.27 8.77 1.73
CA SER A 29 -17.89 9.13 0.46
C SER A 29 -18.32 7.93 -0.40
N ILE A 30 -17.78 6.73 -0.15
CA ILE A 30 -17.96 5.59 -1.05
C ILE A 30 -18.71 4.43 -0.35
N PRO A 31 -19.82 3.94 -0.95
CA PRO A 31 -20.55 2.79 -0.42
C PRO A 31 -19.72 1.49 -0.50
N LEU A 32 -20.09 0.48 0.29
CA LEU A 32 -19.33 -0.76 0.43
C LEU A 32 -19.17 -1.52 -0.89
N GLU A 33 -20.20 -1.48 -1.75
CA GLU A 33 -20.30 -2.20 -3.02
C GLU A 33 -19.36 -1.66 -4.11
N GLU A 34 -18.87 -0.43 -3.96
CA GLU A 34 -17.96 0.23 -4.90
C GLU A 34 -16.59 0.52 -4.28
N ARG A 35 -16.40 0.11 -3.03
CA ARG A 35 -15.24 0.46 -2.22
C ARG A 35 -13.95 -0.12 -2.79
N SER A 36 -13.98 -1.35 -3.32
CA SER A 36 -12.77 -1.97 -3.86
C SER A 36 -12.28 -1.19 -5.08
N ARG A 37 -13.18 -0.78 -5.98
CA ARG A 37 -12.86 0.09 -7.11
C ARG A 37 -12.27 1.43 -6.68
N ALA A 38 -12.87 2.11 -5.70
CA ALA A 38 -12.37 3.40 -5.24
C ALA A 38 -10.98 3.29 -4.58
N VAL A 39 -10.79 2.33 -3.67
CA VAL A 39 -9.49 2.06 -3.05
C VAL A 39 -8.45 1.72 -4.10
N SER A 40 -8.77 0.83 -5.03
CA SER A 40 -7.86 0.43 -6.10
C SER A 40 -7.52 1.57 -7.06
N PHE A 41 -8.45 2.48 -7.35
CA PHE A 41 -8.17 3.65 -8.17
C PHE A 41 -7.19 4.61 -7.47
N VAL A 42 -7.44 4.92 -6.20
CA VAL A 42 -6.61 5.86 -5.43
C VAL A 42 -5.23 5.27 -5.14
N PHE A 43 -5.16 4.06 -4.59
CA PHE A 43 -3.89 3.42 -4.24
C PHE A 43 -3.16 2.82 -5.44
N GLY A 44 -3.87 2.49 -6.53
CA GLY A 44 -3.26 2.10 -7.81
C GLY A 44 -2.41 3.22 -8.42
N GLY A 45 -2.70 4.47 -8.07
CA GLY A 45 -1.87 5.64 -8.40
C GLY A 45 -0.41 5.51 -7.96
N LEU A 46 -0.11 4.75 -6.90
CA LEU A 46 1.26 4.49 -6.44
C LEU A 46 2.08 3.70 -7.48
N SER A 47 1.47 2.67 -8.09
CA SER A 47 2.12 1.88 -9.14
C SER A 47 2.30 2.71 -10.41
N PHE A 48 1.27 3.49 -10.78
CA PHE A 48 1.35 4.40 -11.92
C PHE A 48 2.44 5.46 -11.75
N GLY A 49 2.51 6.08 -10.57
CA GLY A 49 3.54 7.06 -10.22
C GLY A 49 4.95 6.47 -10.27
N SER A 50 5.13 5.23 -9.79
CA SER A 50 6.41 4.52 -9.86
C SER A 50 6.86 4.29 -11.30
N VAL A 51 5.95 3.83 -12.17
CA VAL A 51 6.24 3.64 -13.60
C VAL A 51 6.58 4.96 -14.28
N MET A 52 5.80 6.02 -14.04
CA MET A 52 6.10 7.35 -14.59
C MET A 52 7.43 7.89 -14.09
N GLY A 53 7.76 7.71 -12.81
CA GLY A 53 9.05 8.11 -12.24
C GLY A 53 10.23 7.40 -12.92
N LEU A 54 10.13 6.08 -13.09
CA LEU A 54 11.17 5.27 -13.74
C LEU A 54 11.32 5.59 -15.24
N LEU A 55 10.25 5.97 -15.92
CA LEU A 55 10.29 6.35 -17.34
C LEU A 55 10.78 7.78 -17.59
N LEU A 56 10.37 8.73 -16.74
CA LEU A 56 10.66 10.15 -16.95
C LEU A 56 11.99 10.58 -16.34
N ALA A 57 12.44 9.97 -15.24
CA ALA A 57 13.66 10.41 -14.57
C ALA A 57 14.94 10.24 -15.43
N PRO A 58 15.21 9.09 -16.09
CA PRO A 58 16.43 8.92 -16.89
C PRO A 58 16.61 9.95 -18.02
N PRO A 59 15.63 10.20 -18.92
CA PRO A 59 15.80 11.17 -20.00
C PRO A 59 15.93 12.62 -19.49
N LEU A 60 15.26 12.96 -18.38
CA LEU A 60 15.43 14.27 -17.72
C LEU A 60 16.85 14.44 -17.18
N ILE A 61 17.39 13.42 -16.50
CA ILE A 61 18.77 13.44 -15.98
C ILE A 61 19.77 13.60 -17.12
N GLN A 62 19.60 12.85 -18.21
CA GLN A 62 20.51 12.87 -19.36
C GLN A 62 20.52 14.23 -20.08
N SER A 63 19.37 14.90 -20.17
CA SER A 63 19.22 16.13 -20.95
C SER A 63 19.45 17.40 -20.13
N TYR A 64 19.07 17.40 -18.85
CA TYR A 64 18.98 18.60 -18.01
C TYR A 64 19.65 18.45 -16.63
N GLY A 65 20.34 17.34 -16.36
CA GLY A 65 20.98 17.09 -15.06
C GLY A 65 20.01 16.53 -14.02
N TRP A 66 20.55 16.06 -12.89
CA TRP A 66 19.79 15.36 -11.84
C TRP A 66 18.87 16.29 -11.05
N GLU A 67 19.25 17.56 -10.93
CA GLU A 67 18.51 18.61 -10.25
C GLU A 67 17.13 18.84 -10.90
N SER A 68 17.05 18.64 -12.22
CA SER A 68 15.82 18.84 -13.00
C SER A 68 14.66 17.98 -12.51
N VAL A 69 14.93 16.74 -12.08
CA VAL A 69 13.91 15.82 -11.55
C VAL A 69 13.26 16.41 -10.30
N PHE A 70 14.06 16.90 -9.35
CA PHE A 70 13.54 17.48 -8.12
C PHE A 70 12.71 18.75 -8.37
N ILE A 71 13.16 19.59 -9.30
CA ILE A 71 12.47 20.83 -9.66
C ILE A 71 11.12 20.52 -10.34
N ILE A 72 11.12 19.66 -11.37
CA ILE A 72 9.93 19.35 -12.16
C ILE A 72 8.87 18.64 -11.30
N PHE A 73 9.24 17.60 -10.56
CA PHE A 73 8.29 16.88 -9.70
C PHE A 73 7.81 17.76 -8.53
N GLY A 74 8.67 18.64 -8.00
CA GLY A 74 8.29 19.62 -6.97
C GLY A 74 7.23 20.61 -7.48
N PHE A 75 7.44 21.21 -8.66
CA PHE A 75 6.45 22.09 -9.28
C PHE A 75 5.15 21.36 -9.63
N LEU A 76 5.22 20.12 -10.12
CA LEU A 76 4.04 19.30 -10.39
C LEU A 76 3.23 19.05 -9.11
N GLY A 77 3.90 18.81 -7.98
CA GLY A 77 3.25 18.68 -6.67
C GLY A 77 2.54 19.95 -6.22
N ILE A 78 3.17 21.13 -6.41
CA ILE A 78 2.54 22.43 -6.12
C ILE A 78 1.33 22.67 -7.03
N ALA A 79 1.47 22.42 -8.33
CA ALA A 79 0.38 22.56 -9.30
C ALA A 79 -0.79 21.63 -8.96
N TRP A 80 -0.50 20.39 -8.56
CA TRP A 80 -1.50 19.43 -8.10
C TRP A 80 -2.21 19.91 -6.83
N PHE A 81 -1.48 20.44 -5.85
CA PHE A 81 -2.07 21.02 -4.64
C PHE A 81 -3.03 22.17 -4.96
N LEU A 82 -2.62 23.09 -5.84
CA LEU A 82 -3.47 24.20 -6.27
C LEU A 82 -4.73 23.70 -6.98
N ALA A 83 -4.58 22.75 -7.91
CA ALA A 83 -5.72 22.13 -8.60
C ALA A 83 -6.68 21.45 -7.61
N PHE A 84 -6.16 20.76 -6.59
CA PHE A 84 -6.96 20.13 -5.56
C PHE A 84 -7.77 21.15 -4.75
N GLN A 85 -7.20 22.30 -4.39
CA GLN A 85 -7.93 23.38 -3.70
C GLN A 85 -9.05 23.94 -4.57
N PHE A 86 -8.80 24.18 -5.87
CA PHE A 86 -9.84 24.66 -6.78
C PHE A 86 -11.00 23.68 -6.93
N VAL A 87 -10.75 22.37 -6.94
CA VAL A 87 -11.80 21.35 -7.00
C VAL A 87 -12.62 21.33 -5.70
N LYS A 88 -11.93 21.42 -4.55
CA LYS A 88 -12.59 21.46 -3.23
C LYS A 88 -13.51 22.67 -3.08
N ASP A 89 -13.05 23.85 -3.51
CA ASP A 89 -13.83 25.09 -3.41
C ASP A 89 -14.98 25.14 -4.42
N GLY A 90 -14.91 24.30 -5.47
CA GLY A 90 -15.90 24.22 -6.54
C GLY A 90 -17.11 23.31 -6.27
N GLU A 91 -17.12 22.52 -5.19
CA GLU A 91 -18.32 21.79 -4.74
C GLU A 91 -19.33 22.78 -4.15
N PRO A 92 -20.46 23.07 -4.84
CA PRO A 92 -21.49 23.92 -4.26
C PRO A 92 -22.07 23.18 -3.07
N SER A 93 -22.31 23.90 -1.97
CA SER A 93 -23.13 23.45 -0.84
C SER A 93 -24.58 23.21 -1.30
N ALA A 94 -24.80 22.19 -2.13
CA ALA A 94 -26.07 21.88 -2.74
C ALA A 94 -26.88 20.99 -1.81
N GLY A 95 -27.64 21.65 -0.94
CA GLY A 95 -29.03 21.25 -0.64
C GLY A 95 -29.24 19.99 0.21
N GLY A 96 -29.35 20.20 1.52
CA GLY A 96 -30.32 19.58 2.42
C GLY A 96 -30.81 18.16 2.14
N ALA A 97 -30.14 17.18 2.74
CA ALA A 97 -30.82 16.01 3.29
C ALA A 97 -30.05 15.54 4.52
N SER A 98 -30.70 15.70 5.67
CA SER A 98 -30.26 15.29 6.99
C SER A 98 -29.77 13.84 6.99
N THR A 99 -28.48 13.61 7.21
CA THR A 99 -27.99 12.36 7.82
C THR A 99 -26.91 12.75 8.81
N SER A 100 -27.25 12.53 10.08
CA SER A 100 -26.47 12.88 11.26
C SER A 100 -25.05 12.31 11.18
N GLY A 101 -24.06 13.19 11.19
CA GLY A 101 -22.64 12.86 11.19
C GLY A 101 -21.80 14.10 10.91
N HIS A 102 -21.83 15.06 11.84
CA HIS A 102 -21.04 16.30 11.80
C HIS A 102 -19.57 16.02 11.46
N LEU A 103 -19.08 16.58 10.34
CA LEU A 103 -17.74 17.16 10.15
C LEU A 103 -17.56 17.52 8.66
N PHE A 104 -18.38 18.44 8.15
CA PHE A 104 -17.95 19.27 7.03
C PHE A 104 -17.30 20.51 7.65
N PHE A 105 -16.00 20.62 7.46
CA PHE A 105 -15.19 21.78 7.84
C PHE A 105 -15.86 23.04 7.29
N SER A 106 -16.60 23.74 8.15
CA SER A 106 -17.08 25.09 7.87
C SER A 106 -15.91 26.03 8.09
N GLU A 107 -15.51 26.71 7.02
CA GLU A 107 -14.46 27.71 7.04
C GLU A 107 -14.75 28.84 8.03
N LYS A 108 -13.66 29.38 8.60
CA LYS A 108 -13.57 30.49 9.56
C LYS A 108 -14.02 30.16 10.97
N ASN A 109 -13.15 29.50 11.74
CA ASN A 109 -12.77 30.01 13.08
C ASN A 109 -11.49 29.31 13.58
N SER A 110 -10.55 30.15 14.04
CA SER A 110 -9.26 29.88 14.69
C SER A 110 -8.68 28.45 14.64
N TRP A 111 -7.46 28.32 14.12
CA TRP A 111 -6.58 27.15 14.28
C TRP A 111 -6.53 26.56 15.70
N ILE A 112 -6.78 27.40 16.72
CA ILE A 112 -6.84 27.01 18.14
C ILE A 112 -8.09 26.15 18.41
N GLY A 113 -9.26 26.51 17.90
CA GLY A 113 -10.49 25.73 18.04
C GLY A 113 -10.43 24.38 17.31
N SER A 114 -9.78 24.32 16.13
CA SER A 114 -9.57 23.02 15.45
C SER A 114 -8.58 22.12 16.19
N LEU A 115 -7.60 22.71 16.91
CA LEU A 115 -6.68 21.95 17.75
C LEU A 115 -7.37 21.42 19.00
N GLU A 116 -8.26 22.20 19.64
CA GLU A 116 -9.05 21.75 20.80
C GLU A 116 -10.08 20.66 20.43
N GLU A 117 -10.76 20.78 19.29
CA GLU A 117 -11.65 19.72 18.76
C GLU A 117 -10.87 18.45 18.39
N LEU A 118 -9.68 18.61 17.77
CA LEU A 118 -8.80 17.49 17.47
C LEU A 118 -8.31 16.83 18.76
N GLU A 119 -7.94 17.60 19.78
CA GLU A 119 -7.48 17.08 21.08
C GLU A 119 -8.62 16.39 21.84
N GLY A 120 -9.85 16.89 21.76
CA GLY A 120 -11.05 16.24 22.29
C GLY A 120 -11.34 14.91 21.57
N SER A 121 -11.35 14.93 20.23
CA SER A 121 -11.54 13.74 19.39
C SER A 121 -10.47 12.67 19.62
N LEU A 122 -9.20 13.05 19.73
CA LEU A 122 -8.08 12.14 20.03
C LEU A 122 -8.17 11.55 21.43
N LYS A 123 -8.63 12.34 22.43
CA LYS A 123 -8.91 11.84 23.78
C LYS A 123 -10.01 10.79 23.76
N ASP A 124 -10.93 10.83 22.79
CA ASP A 124 -12.05 9.91 22.65
C ASP A 124 -11.78 8.62 21.89
N VAL A 125 -10.59 8.46 21.31
CA VAL A 125 -10.20 7.25 20.58
C VAL A 125 -10.08 6.04 21.52
N PRO A 126 -10.78 4.91 21.23
CA PRO A 126 -10.79 3.72 22.09
C PRO A 126 -9.56 2.82 21.83
N TRP A 127 -8.36 3.32 22.10
CA TRP A 127 -7.08 2.62 21.86
C TRP A 127 -7.05 1.19 22.42
N LYS A 128 -7.53 1.01 23.65
CA LYS A 128 -7.56 -0.29 24.31
C LYS A 128 -8.46 -1.30 23.58
N ALA A 129 -9.57 -0.85 23.02
CA ALA A 129 -10.49 -1.70 22.26
C ALA A 129 -9.85 -2.14 20.93
N PHE A 130 -9.12 -1.26 20.25
CA PHE A 130 -8.39 -1.61 19.03
C PHE A 130 -7.38 -2.74 19.29
N PHE A 131 -6.53 -2.59 20.30
CA PHE A 131 -5.48 -3.56 20.61
C PHE A 131 -6.00 -4.84 21.30
N LYS A 132 -7.27 -4.88 21.69
CA LYS A 132 -7.95 -6.12 22.11
C LYS A 132 -8.55 -6.90 20.94
N SER A 133 -8.82 -6.23 19.80
CA SER A 133 -9.44 -6.87 18.65
C SER A 133 -8.46 -7.76 17.90
N LYS A 134 -8.81 -9.05 17.79
CA LYS A 134 -8.03 -10.03 17.00
C LYS A 134 -7.98 -9.66 15.51
N ALA A 135 -9.03 -9.02 14.99
CA ALA A 135 -9.07 -8.59 13.59
C ALA A 135 -8.07 -7.47 13.33
N VAL A 136 -7.94 -6.51 14.25
CA VAL A 136 -6.94 -5.42 14.15
C VAL A 136 -5.52 -6.00 14.19
N TRP A 137 -5.23 -6.95 15.09
CA TRP A 137 -3.93 -7.64 15.11
C TRP A 137 -3.65 -8.41 13.82
N ALA A 138 -4.66 -9.06 13.23
CA ALA A 138 -4.52 -9.73 11.94
C ALA A 138 -4.16 -8.73 10.82
N MET A 139 -4.74 -7.53 10.84
CA MET A 139 -4.41 -6.46 9.88
C MET A 139 -3.01 -5.90 10.08
N ILE A 140 -2.60 -5.66 11.33
CA ILE A 140 -1.23 -5.21 11.65
C ILE A 140 -0.21 -6.20 11.09
N TYR A 141 -0.41 -7.49 11.38
CA TYR A 141 0.52 -8.52 10.96
C TYR A 141 0.49 -8.74 9.43
N ALA A 142 -0.70 -8.73 8.81
CA ALA A 142 -0.79 -8.84 7.36
C ALA A 142 -0.12 -7.64 6.65
N HIS A 143 -0.30 -6.42 7.14
CA HIS A 143 0.37 -5.26 6.58
C HIS A 143 1.89 -5.41 6.67
N PHE A 144 2.42 -5.81 7.83
CA PHE A 144 3.85 -6.12 7.99
C PHE A 144 4.34 -7.18 6.98
N CYS A 145 3.62 -8.30 6.84
CA CYS A 145 4.02 -9.39 5.95
C CYS A 145 4.02 -8.97 4.48
N GLY A 146 2.96 -8.27 4.04
CA GLY A 146 2.85 -7.75 2.68
C GLY A 146 3.94 -6.73 2.36
N SER A 147 4.18 -5.81 3.27
CA SER A 147 5.23 -4.79 3.11
C SER A 147 6.64 -5.39 3.11
N TRP A 148 6.86 -6.49 3.82
CA TRP A 148 8.15 -7.20 3.77
C TRP A 148 8.48 -7.64 2.35
N GLY A 149 7.60 -8.41 1.72
CA GLY A 149 7.83 -8.87 0.36
C GLY A 149 7.86 -7.71 -0.64
N HIS A 150 7.01 -6.70 -0.47
CA HIS A 150 6.99 -5.53 -1.35
C HIS A 150 8.31 -4.73 -1.32
N TYR A 151 8.76 -4.30 -0.14
CA TYR A 151 9.95 -3.44 -0.03
C TYR A 151 11.24 -4.18 -0.34
N THR A 152 11.38 -5.44 0.10
CA THR A 152 12.59 -6.23 -0.21
C THR A 152 12.71 -6.49 -1.70
N CYS A 153 11.63 -6.84 -2.39
CA CYS A 153 11.63 -6.97 -3.85
C CYS A 153 11.91 -5.62 -4.52
N LEU A 154 11.27 -4.53 -4.08
CA LEU A 154 11.51 -3.21 -4.65
C LEU A 154 13.00 -2.80 -4.59
N SER A 155 13.70 -3.13 -3.49
CA SER A 155 15.12 -2.81 -3.33
C SER A 155 16.07 -3.77 -4.04
N TRP A 156 15.78 -5.07 -4.03
CA TRP A 156 16.76 -6.10 -4.42
C TRP A 156 16.45 -6.80 -5.75
N LEU A 157 15.25 -6.67 -6.30
CA LEU A 157 14.86 -7.34 -7.54
C LEU A 157 15.71 -6.93 -8.76
N PRO A 158 16.11 -5.66 -8.95
CA PRO A 158 17.01 -5.28 -10.04
C PRO A 158 18.38 -5.96 -9.92
N THR A 159 18.94 -6.02 -8.70
CA THR A 159 20.22 -6.68 -8.44
C THR A 159 20.13 -8.19 -8.65
N TYR A 160 19.05 -8.82 -8.19
CA TYR A 160 18.76 -10.23 -8.45
C TYR A 160 18.73 -10.54 -9.96
N PHE A 161 18.04 -9.72 -10.75
CA PHE A 161 18.00 -9.89 -12.21
C PHE A 161 19.38 -9.70 -12.87
N SER A 162 20.21 -8.81 -12.34
CA SER A 162 21.56 -8.61 -12.87
C SER A 162 22.51 -9.75 -12.51
N GLU A 163 22.50 -10.18 -11.25
CA GLU A 163 23.49 -11.15 -10.72
C GLU A 163 23.09 -12.60 -11.01
N GLU A 164 21.84 -12.98 -10.73
CA GLU A 164 21.40 -14.37 -10.87
C GLU A 164 21.02 -14.71 -12.32
N LEU A 165 20.35 -13.78 -13.00
CA LEU A 165 19.87 -13.99 -14.37
C LEU A 165 20.85 -13.50 -15.45
N SER A 166 22.01 -12.97 -15.04
CA SER A 166 23.05 -12.43 -15.92
C SER A 166 22.55 -11.39 -16.93
N LEU A 167 21.47 -10.68 -16.60
CA LEU A 167 20.98 -9.56 -17.41
C LEU A 167 21.93 -8.37 -17.25
N ASN A 168 22.14 -7.60 -18.32
CA ASN A 168 22.90 -6.37 -18.16
C ASN A 168 22.12 -5.37 -17.27
N LEU A 169 22.83 -4.47 -16.60
CA LEU A 169 22.23 -3.54 -15.63
C LEU A 169 21.06 -2.73 -16.21
N THR A 170 21.16 -2.33 -17.47
CA THR A 170 20.12 -1.58 -18.17
C THR A 170 18.86 -2.44 -18.38
N GLU A 171 19.01 -3.67 -18.85
CA GLU A 171 17.93 -4.64 -19.01
C GLU A 171 17.29 -4.99 -17.68
N ALA A 172 18.08 -5.27 -16.64
CA ALA A 172 17.59 -5.56 -15.30
C ALA A 172 16.73 -4.40 -14.74
N ALA A 173 17.14 -3.15 -14.97
CA ALA A 173 16.37 -1.97 -14.59
C ALA A 173 15.04 -1.87 -15.36
N TRP A 174 15.05 -2.07 -16.69
CA TRP A 174 13.84 -2.06 -17.50
C TRP A 174 12.87 -3.19 -17.16
N VAL A 175 13.41 -4.38 -16.94
CA VAL A 175 12.64 -5.57 -16.55
C VAL A 175 11.99 -5.39 -15.18
N SER A 176 12.63 -4.65 -14.27
CA SER A 176 12.06 -4.31 -12.95
C SER A 176 10.87 -3.35 -13.00
N VAL A 177 10.59 -2.72 -14.16
CA VAL A 177 9.35 -1.95 -14.39
C VAL A 177 8.15 -2.86 -14.65
N LEU A 178 8.37 -4.10 -15.08
CA LEU A 178 7.29 -5.03 -15.44
C LEU A 178 6.35 -5.36 -14.27
N PRO A 179 6.83 -5.66 -13.04
CA PRO A 179 5.95 -5.91 -11.91
C PRO A 179 4.99 -4.75 -11.58
N PRO A 180 5.44 -3.50 -11.34
CA PRO A 180 4.52 -2.41 -11.05
C PRO A 180 3.60 -2.07 -12.25
N LEU A 181 4.06 -2.27 -13.48
CA LEU A 181 3.21 -2.11 -14.67
C LEU A 181 2.09 -3.17 -14.72
N ALA A 182 2.43 -4.44 -14.50
CA ALA A 182 1.46 -5.54 -14.44
C ALA A 182 0.46 -5.36 -13.29
N SER A 183 0.92 -4.86 -12.14
CA SER A 183 0.09 -4.51 -10.98
C SER A 183 -1.03 -3.52 -11.31
N ILE A 184 -0.83 -2.57 -12.22
CA ILE A 184 -1.87 -1.60 -12.63
C ILE A 184 -3.07 -2.32 -13.27
N PHE A 185 -2.80 -3.28 -14.16
CA PHE A 185 -3.85 -4.07 -14.81
C PHE A 185 -4.54 -5.01 -13.82
N VAL A 186 -3.75 -5.72 -13.01
CA VAL A 186 -4.29 -6.67 -12.02
C VAL A 186 -5.13 -5.97 -10.96
N THR A 187 -4.71 -4.79 -10.50
CA THR A 187 -5.46 -3.96 -9.55
C THR A 187 -6.88 -3.67 -10.04
N SER A 188 -7.03 -3.37 -11.33
CA SER A 188 -8.33 -3.08 -11.96
C SER A 188 -9.23 -4.33 -11.99
N ILE A 189 -8.66 -5.49 -12.34
CA ILE A 189 -9.39 -6.76 -12.39
C ILE A 189 -9.80 -7.21 -10.98
N ALA A 190 -8.87 -7.14 -10.03
CA ALA A 190 -9.09 -7.53 -8.63
C ALA A 190 -10.22 -6.73 -8.00
N ALA A 191 -10.25 -5.41 -8.23
CA ALA A 191 -11.27 -4.52 -7.70
C ALA A 191 -12.67 -4.84 -8.24
N GLN A 192 -12.79 -4.99 -9.57
CA GLN A 192 -14.05 -5.31 -10.22
C GLN A 192 -14.57 -6.68 -9.77
N LEU A 193 -13.69 -7.67 -9.65
CA LEU A 193 -14.06 -9.00 -9.18
C LEU A 193 -14.54 -8.97 -7.72
N ALA A 194 -13.85 -8.23 -6.84
CA ALA A 194 -14.22 -8.12 -5.44
C ALA A 194 -15.60 -7.47 -5.28
N ASP A 195 -15.83 -6.32 -5.93
CA ASP A 195 -17.12 -5.61 -5.89
C ASP A 195 -18.24 -6.45 -6.55
N TYR A 196 -17.97 -7.17 -7.63
CA TYR A 196 -18.91 -8.09 -8.25
C TYR A 196 -19.34 -9.22 -7.29
N LEU A 197 -18.40 -9.82 -6.55
CA LEU A 197 -18.73 -10.87 -5.59
C LEU A 197 -19.56 -10.34 -4.42
N ILE A 198 -19.24 -9.15 -3.92
CA ILE A 198 -20.01 -8.49 -2.84
C ILE A 198 -21.43 -8.17 -3.31
N THR A 199 -21.59 -7.59 -4.50
CA THR A 199 -22.92 -7.27 -5.08
C THR A 199 -23.77 -8.52 -5.37
N LYS A 200 -23.13 -9.67 -5.60
CA LYS A 200 -23.80 -10.98 -5.71
C LYS A 200 -24.18 -11.60 -4.35
N GLY A 201 -23.90 -10.93 -3.24
CA GLY A 201 -24.27 -11.37 -1.89
C GLY A 201 -23.25 -12.28 -1.22
N VAL A 202 -22.02 -12.38 -1.73
CA VAL A 202 -20.95 -13.07 -1.02
C VAL A 202 -20.54 -12.24 0.20
N ASP A 203 -20.44 -12.87 1.36
CA ASP A 203 -20.02 -12.22 2.61
C ASP A 203 -18.69 -11.46 2.42
N THR A 204 -18.66 -10.18 2.83
CA THR A 204 -17.51 -9.29 2.64
C THR A 204 -16.24 -9.86 3.25
N THR A 205 -16.32 -10.49 4.44
CA THR A 205 -15.14 -11.09 5.08
C THR A 205 -14.57 -12.21 4.21
N ARG A 206 -15.43 -13.03 3.59
CA ARG A 206 -14.97 -14.07 2.65
C ARG A 206 -14.27 -13.46 1.43
N VAL A 207 -14.84 -12.41 0.84
CA VAL A 207 -14.22 -11.72 -0.31
C VAL A 207 -12.86 -11.15 0.07
N ARG A 208 -12.77 -10.38 1.17
CA ARG A 208 -11.50 -9.80 1.65
C ARG A 208 -10.46 -10.87 1.99
N LYS A 209 -10.87 -12.00 2.58
CA LYS A 209 -10.00 -13.16 2.85
C LYS A 209 -9.47 -13.79 1.57
N THR A 210 -10.32 -14.01 0.57
CA THR A 210 -9.91 -14.56 -0.72
C THR A 210 -8.92 -13.63 -1.42
N CYS A 211 -9.22 -12.33 -1.51
CA CYS A 211 -8.32 -11.35 -2.12
C CYS A 211 -6.95 -11.33 -1.43
N GLN A 212 -6.93 -11.27 -0.09
CA GLN A 212 -5.65 -11.27 0.63
C GLN A 212 -4.88 -12.59 0.50
N THR A 213 -5.60 -13.72 0.41
CA THR A 213 -4.97 -15.03 0.19
C THR A 213 -4.30 -15.10 -1.18
N ILE A 214 -4.97 -14.60 -2.23
CA ILE A 214 -4.36 -14.46 -3.56
C ILE A 214 -3.12 -13.58 -3.47
N SER A 215 -3.23 -12.44 -2.78
CA SER A 215 -2.15 -11.46 -2.64
C SER A 215 -0.88 -12.03 -2.01
N PHE A 216 -1.00 -12.98 -1.07
CA PHE A 216 0.15 -13.57 -0.39
C PHE A 216 0.61 -14.89 -1.01
N LEU A 217 -0.32 -15.79 -1.35
CA LEU A 217 0.06 -17.10 -1.87
C LEU A 217 0.62 -17.03 -3.29
N SER A 218 0.20 -16.06 -4.10
CA SER A 218 0.73 -15.91 -5.47
C SER A 218 2.22 -15.54 -5.50
N PRO A 219 2.72 -14.46 -4.86
CA PRO A 219 4.16 -14.19 -4.84
C PRO A 219 4.92 -15.29 -4.10
N ALA A 220 4.39 -15.87 -3.02
CA ALA A 220 5.05 -16.97 -2.32
C ALA A 220 5.26 -18.20 -3.21
N SER A 221 4.23 -18.60 -3.97
CA SER A 221 4.33 -19.75 -4.89
C SER A 221 5.31 -19.46 -6.03
N CYS A 222 5.26 -18.25 -6.60
CA CYS A 222 6.20 -17.83 -7.64
C CYS A 222 7.64 -17.81 -7.13
N MET A 223 7.89 -17.29 -5.93
CA MET A 223 9.21 -17.28 -5.30
C MET A 223 9.72 -18.69 -5.01
N ILE A 224 8.84 -19.61 -4.58
CA ILE A 224 9.20 -21.03 -4.40
C ILE A 224 9.63 -21.62 -5.75
N LEU A 225 8.83 -21.44 -6.81
CA LEU A 225 9.16 -21.92 -8.14
C LEU A 225 10.48 -21.35 -8.67
N SER A 226 10.72 -20.07 -8.45
CA SER A 226 11.99 -19.41 -8.82
C SER A 226 13.18 -19.81 -7.95
N SER A 227 12.95 -20.42 -6.78
CA SER A 227 14.01 -20.95 -5.91
C SER A 227 14.43 -22.38 -6.29
N LEU A 228 13.65 -23.06 -7.13
CA LEU A 228 13.96 -24.41 -7.59
C LEU A 228 14.80 -24.32 -8.86
N ASP A 229 15.89 -25.08 -8.92
CA ASP A 229 16.70 -25.21 -10.13
C ASP A 229 15.98 -26.10 -11.16
N LEU A 230 15.02 -25.50 -11.86
CA LEU A 230 14.20 -26.13 -12.88
C LEU A 230 14.80 -25.98 -14.29
N GLY A 231 15.98 -25.36 -14.43
CA GLY A 231 16.61 -25.07 -15.72
C GLY A 231 15.83 -24.10 -16.61
N LEU A 232 14.99 -23.24 -16.02
CA LEU A 232 14.19 -22.26 -16.75
C LEU A 232 15.08 -21.11 -17.27
N PRO A 233 14.84 -20.61 -18.49
CA PRO A 233 15.55 -19.45 -19.00
C PRO A 233 15.19 -18.17 -18.19
N PRO A 234 16.09 -17.16 -18.13
CA PRO A 234 15.89 -15.91 -17.41
C PRO A 234 14.52 -15.23 -17.59
N TRP A 235 14.02 -15.17 -18.82
CA TRP A 235 12.76 -14.49 -19.14
C TRP A 235 11.53 -15.21 -18.57
N GLU A 236 11.57 -16.53 -18.40
CA GLU A 236 10.50 -17.30 -17.76
C GLU A 236 10.47 -17.00 -16.25
N VAL A 237 11.64 -16.95 -15.60
CA VAL A 237 11.76 -16.59 -14.18
C VAL A 237 11.23 -15.17 -13.93
N VAL A 238 11.61 -14.22 -14.79
CA VAL A 238 11.09 -12.84 -14.76
C VAL A 238 9.57 -12.83 -14.89
N THR A 239 9.02 -13.60 -15.83
CA THR A 239 7.57 -13.65 -16.08
C THR A 239 6.81 -14.23 -14.89
N ILE A 240 7.33 -15.31 -14.29
CA ILE A 240 6.75 -15.94 -13.09
C ILE A 240 6.76 -14.97 -11.90
N LEU A 241 7.90 -14.33 -11.64
CA LEU A 241 8.01 -13.37 -10.54
C LEU A 241 7.13 -12.14 -10.77
N THR A 242 7.11 -11.61 -11.99
CA THR A 242 6.24 -10.48 -12.39
C THR A 242 4.78 -10.82 -12.17
N GLY A 243 4.33 -12.01 -12.59
CA GLY A 243 2.95 -12.46 -12.41
C GLY A 243 2.56 -12.58 -10.94
N GLY A 244 3.42 -13.20 -10.11
CA GLY A 244 3.17 -13.33 -8.67
C GLY A 244 3.14 -11.98 -7.94
N LEU A 245 4.10 -11.09 -8.24
CA LEU A 245 4.14 -9.74 -7.68
C LEU A 245 2.95 -8.90 -8.13
N ALA A 246 2.48 -9.04 -9.37
CA ALA A 246 1.30 -8.33 -9.86
C ALA A 246 0.01 -8.81 -9.16
N LEU A 247 -0.12 -10.12 -8.93
CA LEU A 247 -1.23 -10.69 -8.17
C LEU A 247 -1.23 -10.27 -6.69
N SER A 248 -0.09 -9.83 -6.15
CA SER A 248 -0.03 -9.21 -4.82
C SER A 248 -0.92 -7.97 -4.69
N SER A 249 -1.25 -7.29 -5.80
CA SER A 249 -2.15 -6.13 -5.84
C SER A 249 -3.58 -6.42 -5.38
N PHE A 250 -3.99 -7.69 -5.29
CA PHE A 250 -5.25 -8.07 -4.64
C PHE A 250 -5.33 -7.59 -3.17
N ALA A 251 -4.21 -7.24 -2.53
CA ALA A 251 -4.19 -6.62 -1.20
C ALA A 251 -5.01 -5.32 -1.12
N LEU A 252 -5.10 -4.55 -2.22
CA LEU A 252 -5.89 -3.32 -2.27
C LEU A 252 -7.39 -3.61 -2.04
N SER A 253 -7.88 -4.72 -2.61
CA SER A 253 -9.24 -5.21 -2.41
C SER A 253 -9.38 -6.15 -1.20
N GLY A 254 -8.29 -6.51 -0.54
CA GLY A 254 -8.25 -7.33 0.68
C GLY A 254 -8.02 -6.47 1.92
N LEU A 255 -6.76 -6.35 2.34
CA LEU A 255 -6.33 -5.59 3.51
C LEU A 255 -6.79 -4.13 3.51
N TYR A 256 -6.57 -3.38 2.43
CA TYR A 256 -6.81 -1.92 2.44
C TYR A 256 -8.29 -1.58 2.66
N CYS A 257 -9.19 -2.26 1.96
CA CYS A 257 -10.64 -2.10 2.17
C CYS A 257 -11.09 -2.50 3.59
N THR A 258 -10.42 -3.47 4.21
CA THR A 258 -10.83 -4.01 5.53
C THR A 258 -10.82 -2.95 6.64
N HIS A 259 -9.95 -1.94 6.56
CA HIS A 259 -9.94 -0.83 7.53
C HIS A 259 -11.29 -0.12 7.60
N GLN A 260 -11.88 0.14 6.44
CA GLN A 260 -13.15 0.85 6.29
C GLN A 260 -14.34 -0.08 6.52
N ASP A 261 -14.18 -1.38 6.25
CA ASP A 261 -15.22 -2.38 6.47
C ASP A 261 -15.45 -2.66 7.97
N ILE A 262 -14.37 -2.67 8.77
CA ILE A 262 -14.47 -2.86 10.23
C ILE A 262 -15.04 -1.61 10.91
N SER A 263 -14.52 -0.43 10.59
CA SER A 263 -15.00 0.82 11.19
C SER A 263 -14.76 1.98 10.23
N PRO A 264 -15.81 2.48 9.56
CA PRO A 264 -15.70 3.68 8.74
C PRO A 264 -15.21 4.90 9.55
N GLU A 265 -15.65 5.03 10.80
CA GLU A 265 -15.28 6.13 11.71
C GLU A 265 -13.78 6.16 12.03
N TYR A 266 -13.19 5.00 12.30
CA TYR A 266 -11.78 4.89 12.68
C TYR A 266 -10.88 4.38 11.55
N ALA A 267 -11.36 4.36 10.30
CA ALA A 267 -10.66 3.74 9.18
C ALA A 267 -9.24 4.31 8.97
N SER A 268 -9.10 5.63 9.08
CA SER A 268 -7.83 6.35 8.93
C SER A 268 -6.85 6.08 10.07
N ILE A 269 -7.35 5.98 11.31
CA ILE A 269 -6.54 5.63 12.49
C ILE A 269 -6.07 4.17 12.37
N LEU A 270 -6.97 3.26 12.03
CA LEU A 270 -6.65 1.85 11.83
C LEU A 270 -5.60 1.68 10.72
N LEU A 271 -5.76 2.36 9.57
CA LEU A 271 -4.75 2.32 8.51
C LEU A 271 -3.44 2.96 8.96
N GLY A 272 -3.47 4.06 9.71
CA GLY A 272 -2.27 4.68 10.26
C GLY A 272 -1.47 3.71 11.15
N ILE A 273 -2.14 2.97 12.03
CA ILE A 273 -1.52 1.95 12.88
C ILE A 273 -0.87 0.86 12.03
N THR A 274 -1.62 0.27 11.09
CA THR A 274 -1.10 -0.84 10.28
C THR A 274 0.01 -0.39 9.33
N ASN A 275 -0.10 0.80 8.73
CA ASN A 275 0.88 1.39 7.84
C ASN A 275 2.20 1.72 8.56
N THR A 276 2.12 2.18 9.82
CA THR A 276 3.31 2.41 10.65
C THR A 276 4.11 1.12 10.86
N VAL A 277 3.42 0.03 11.21
CA VAL A 277 4.07 -1.28 11.35
C VAL A 277 4.51 -1.82 9.99
N GLY A 278 3.72 -1.57 8.94
CA GLY A 278 4.02 -1.88 7.55
C GLY A 278 5.26 -1.17 7.00
N ALA A 279 5.69 -0.04 7.56
CA ALA A 279 6.91 0.65 7.14
C ALA A 279 8.20 0.00 7.68
N VAL A 280 8.11 -0.75 8.80
CA VAL A 280 9.28 -1.37 9.47
C VAL A 280 10.08 -2.31 8.55
N PRO A 281 9.46 -3.19 7.75
CA PRO A 281 10.19 -4.03 6.80
C PRO A 281 11.02 -3.27 5.76
N GLY A 282 10.65 -2.04 5.41
CA GLY A 282 11.44 -1.21 4.50
C GLY A 282 12.82 -0.84 5.07
N ILE A 283 12.93 -0.80 6.40
CA ILE A 283 14.20 -0.53 7.10
C ILE A 283 14.91 -1.85 7.40
N VAL A 284 14.21 -2.75 8.10
CA VAL A 284 14.84 -3.97 8.65
C VAL A 284 14.96 -5.06 7.59
N GLY A 285 13.94 -5.25 6.76
CA GLY A 285 13.92 -6.32 5.76
C GLY A 285 14.94 -6.11 4.65
N VAL A 286 15.09 -4.88 4.16
CA VAL A 286 16.09 -4.54 3.13
C VAL A 286 17.51 -4.78 3.66
N ALA A 287 17.81 -4.31 4.87
CA ALA A 287 19.11 -4.52 5.50
C ALA A 287 19.39 -6.00 5.80
N LEU A 288 18.39 -6.74 6.30
CA LEU A 288 18.52 -8.17 6.58
C LEU A 288 18.77 -8.97 5.30
N THR A 289 18.09 -8.63 4.20
CA THR A 289 18.31 -9.29 2.90
C THR A 289 19.75 -9.14 2.44
N GLY A 290 20.33 -7.93 2.55
CA GLY A 290 21.74 -7.70 2.22
C GLY A 290 22.69 -8.51 3.10
N TYR A 291 22.49 -8.49 4.42
CA TYR A 291 23.30 -9.28 5.35
C TYR A 291 23.24 -10.78 5.08
N LEU A 292 22.04 -11.31 4.80
CA LEU A 292 21.87 -12.72 4.45
C LEU A 292 22.53 -13.05 3.11
N LEU A 293 22.48 -12.13 2.13
CA LEU A 293 23.11 -12.35 0.84
C LEU A 293 24.64 -12.41 0.96
N ASP A 294 25.23 -11.50 1.73
CA ASP A 294 26.67 -11.50 2.03
C ASP A 294 27.11 -12.77 2.76
N SER A 295 26.24 -13.33 3.61
CA SER A 295 26.55 -14.50 4.44
C SER A 295 26.30 -15.83 3.73
N THR A 296 25.26 -15.92 2.91
CA THR A 296 24.78 -17.17 2.31
C THR A 296 25.10 -17.30 0.84
N HIS A 297 25.40 -16.19 0.15
CA HIS A 297 25.58 -16.10 -1.29
C HIS A 297 24.42 -16.72 -2.09
N SER A 298 23.20 -16.71 -1.54
CA SER A 298 22.02 -17.30 -2.14
C SER A 298 20.82 -16.36 -2.07
N TRP A 299 20.27 -16.02 -3.24
CA TRP A 299 19.05 -15.24 -3.35
C TRP A 299 17.83 -15.96 -2.81
N SER A 300 17.76 -17.28 -2.99
CA SER A 300 16.68 -18.11 -2.44
C SER A 300 16.63 -18.02 -0.91
N MET A 301 17.79 -18.04 -0.24
CA MET A 301 17.85 -17.92 1.23
C MET A 301 17.69 -16.49 1.72
N SER A 302 18.16 -15.51 0.95
CA SER A 302 18.28 -14.12 1.42
C SER A 302 17.04 -13.29 1.14
N LEU A 303 16.47 -13.42 -0.06
CA LEU A 303 15.32 -12.65 -0.52
C LEU A 303 14.02 -13.47 -0.46
N PHE A 304 14.04 -14.69 -1.01
CA PHE A 304 12.81 -15.47 -1.19
C PHE A 304 12.34 -16.14 0.10
N ALA A 305 13.20 -16.85 0.83
CA ALA A 305 12.80 -17.61 2.02
C ALA A 305 12.14 -16.74 3.12
N PRO A 306 12.67 -15.55 3.50
CA PRO A 306 12.01 -14.68 4.48
C PRO A 306 10.66 -14.16 3.95
N SER A 307 10.60 -13.77 2.67
CA SER A 307 9.36 -13.29 2.05
C SER A 307 8.29 -14.38 2.00
N ILE A 308 8.65 -15.59 1.59
CA ILE A 308 7.77 -16.77 1.58
C ILE A 308 7.27 -17.05 3.00
N PHE A 309 8.16 -17.05 4.00
CA PHE A 309 7.79 -17.26 5.39
C PHE A 309 6.70 -16.28 5.84
N PHE A 310 6.92 -14.97 5.65
CA PHE A 310 5.95 -13.96 6.04
C PHE A 310 4.64 -14.02 5.25
N TYR A 311 4.69 -14.32 3.94
CA TYR A 311 3.47 -14.51 3.16
C TYR A 311 2.64 -15.71 3.65
N LEU A 312 3.28 -16.83 3.96
CA LEU A 312 2.59 -18.03 4.45
C LEU A 312 2.02 -17.83 5.85
N THR A 313 2.80 -17.32 6.79
CA THR A 313 2.32 -17.06 8.16
C THR A 313 1.27 -15.96 8.17
N GLY A 314 1.46 -14.91 7.38
CA GLY A 314 0.49 -13.83 7.18
C GLY A 314 -0.84 -14.35 6.65
N THR A 315 -0.81 -15.30 5.70
CA THR A 315 -2.01 -15.95 5.16
C THR A 315 -2.76 -16.72 6.26
N VAL A 316 -2.03 -17.53 7.06
CA VAL A 316 -2.63 -18.31 8.16
C VAL A 316 -3.29 -17.38 9.19
N VAL A 317 -2.59 -16.34 9.63
CA VAL A 317 -3.11 -15.37 10.61
C VAL A 317 -4.32 -14.63 10.04
N TRP A 318 -4.26 -14.19 8.78
CA TRP A 318 -5.36 -13.49 8.12
C TRP A 318 -6.60 -14.37 8.00
N LEU A 319 -6.45 -15.61 7.52
CA LEU A 319 -7.57 -16.55 7.40
C LEU A 319 -8.18 -16.91 8.75
N THR A 320 -7.37 -17.00 9.80
CA THR A 320 -7.83 -17.37 11.15
C THR A 320 -8.54 -16.22 11.85
N PHE A 321 -7.99 -15.00 11.79
CA PHE A 321 -8.39 -13.90 12.70
C PHE A 321 -8.99 -12.67 12.02
N ALA A 322 -8.78 -12.47 10.72
CA ALA A 322 -9.35 -11.30 10.04
C ALA A 322 -10.88 -11.37 9.97
N SER A 323 -11.51 -10.20 10.07
CA SER A 323 -12.95 -10.03 9.90
C SER A 323 -13.21 -8.67 9.26
N SER A 324 -14.15 -8.61 8.33
CA SER A 324 -14.62 -7.37 7.69
C SER A 324 -16.05 -7.05 8.11
N LYS A 325 -16.52 -7.62 9.22
CA LYS A 325 -17.79 -7.25 9.83
C LYS A 325 -17.62 -5.95 10.62
N PRO A 326 -18.59 -5.02 10.56
CA PRO A 326 -18.53 -3.79 11.35
C PRO A 326 -18.33 -4.09 12.84
N GLN A 327 -17.38 -3.40 13.47
CA GLN A 327 -17.10 -3.48 14.90
C GLN A 327 -17.33 -2.11 15.53
N THR A 328 -18.05 -2.11 16.66
CA THR A 328 -18.21 -0.93 17.51
C THR A 328 -17.06 -0.91 18.51
N PHE A 329 -16.21 0.10 18.45
CA PHE A 329 -15.15 0.29 19.43
C PHE A 329 -15.63 1.30 20.49
N SER A 330 -15.69 0.89 21.75
CA SER A 330 -16.05 1.78 22.86
C SER A 330 -14.91 1.87 23.87
N LYS A 331 -14.77 3.04 24.51
CA LYS A 331 -13.82 3.24 25.62
C LYS A 331 -14.05 2.33 26.82
N ARG A 332 -15.25 1.75 26.95
CA ARG A 332 -15.61 0.88 28.09
C ARG A 332 -15.00 -0.53 28.00
N ASP A 333 -14.46 -0.90 26.84
CA ASP A 333 -13.88 -2.23 26.56
C ASP A 333 -12.38 -2.31 26.91
#